data_AF-A0ABD5YV54-F1
#
_entry.id   AF-A0ABD5YV54-F1
#
_cell.length_a   1.000
_cell.length_b   1.000
_cell.length_c   1.000
_cell.angle_alpha   90.00
_cell.angle_beta   90.00
_cell.angle_gamma   90.00
#
_symmetry.space_group_name_H-M   'P 1'
#
loop_
_entity.id
_entity.type
_entity.pdbx_description
1 polymer ?
#
loop_
_entity_poly.entity_id
_entity_poly.type
_entity_poly.pdbx_seq_one_letter_code
_entity_poly.pdbx_strand_id
1 'polypeptide(L)'
;MVAAHHGSNKATSTEFLDRVDPEVAVISSGLHNKHTSENQHDAHPHDATLKRLYDRDIGVYWTPGHGTLRTDLTQRRPGQNQRPISKRRAPLTWPR
;
A
#
# COMPACT_ATOMS: atom_id res chain seq x y z
N MET A 1 6.20 5.11 -3.05
CA MET A 1 6.82 3.81 -3.44
C MET A 1 5.76 2.80 -3.88
N VAL A 2 6.14 1.73 -4.58
CA VAL A 2 5.30 0.54 -4.79
C VAL A 2 5.75 -0.53 -3.80
N ALA A 3 4.82 -1.11 -3.04
CA ALA A 3 5.13 -2.14 -2.05
C ALA A 3 5.61 -3.41 -2.76
N ALA A 4 6.82 -3.84 -2.44
CA ALA A 4 7.42 -5.02 -3.05
C ALA A 4 6.67 -6.29 -2.63
N HIS A 5 6.60 -7.26 -3.54
CA HIS A 5 5.92 -8.55 -3.32
C HIS A 5 4.54 -8.34 -2.68
N HIS A 6 3.71 -7.51 -3.32
CA HIS A 6 2.32 -7.29 -2.94
C HIS A 6 2.09 -6.75 -1.50
N GLY A 7 3.14 -6.26 -0.82
CA GLY A 7 3.07 -5.86 0.59
C GLY A 7 3.53 -6.96 1.57
N SER A 8 4.46 -7.82 1.15
CA SER A 8 5.13 -8.77 2.04
C SER A 8 5.93 -8.08 3.13
N ASN A 9 5.82 -8.60 4.36
CA ASN A 9 6.57 -8.14 5.52
C ASN A 9 8.09 -8.18 5.27
N LYS A 10 8.60 -9.23 4.61
CA LYS A 10 10.04 -9.38 4.36
C LYS A 10 10.56 -8.42 3.29
N ALA A 11 9.73 -8.12 2.28
CA ALA A 11 10.11 -7.28 1.15
C ALA A 11 9.84 -5.78 1.40
N THR A 12 8.92 -5.47 2.31
CA THR A 12 8.61 -4.11 2.80
C THR A 12 9.03 -4.01 4.27
N SER A 13 10.34 -4.09 4.49
CA SER A 13 10.95 -4.09 5.82
C SER A 13 10.99 -2.69 6.44
N THR A 14 11.18 -2.63 7.76
CA THR A 14 11.40 -1.38 8.50
C THR A 14 12.59 -0.60 7.91
N GLU A 15 13.75 -1.25 7.75
CA GLU A 15 14.96 -0.62 7.22
C GLU A 15 14.75 0.01 5.83
N PHE A 16 14.00 -0.68 4.95
CA PHE A 16 13.65 -0.14 3.65
C PHE A 16 12.75 1.10 3.76
N LEU A 17 11.72 1.05 4.61
CA LEU A 17 10.82 2.18 4.84
C LEU A 17 11.55 3.38 5.42
N ASP A 18 12.47 3.15 6.37
CA ASP A 18 13.25 4.20 7.00
C ASP A 18 14.21 4.87 6.00
N ARG A 19 14.72 4.10 5.02
CA ARG A 19 15.62 4.65 4.00
C ARG A 19 14.90 5.42 2.89
N VAL A 20 13.71 4.97 2.50
CA VAL A 20 12.92 5.53 1.39
C VAL A 20 12.02 6.68 1.84
N ASP A 21 11.55 6.64 3.09
CA ASP A 21 10.63 7.60 3.71
C ASP A 21 9.48 8.07 2.78
N PRO A 22 8.64 7.13 2.29
CA PRO A 22 7.65 7.46 1.27
C PRO A 22 6.40 8.12 1.88
N GLU A 23 5.91 9.20 1.28
CA GLU A 23 4.59 9.76 1.63
C GLU A 23 3.42 8.82 1.33
N VAL A 24 3.59 7.96 0.32
CA VAL A 24 2.56 7.05 -0.19
C VAL A 24 3.15 5.70 -0.57
N ALA A 25 2.43 4.63 -0.22
CA ALA A 25 2.64 3.26 -0.66
C ALA A 25 1.51 2.79 -1.58
N VAL A 26 1.86 2.24 -2.74
CA VAL A 26 0.92 1.56 -3.64
C VAL A 26 1.04 0.06 -3.44
N ILE A 27 -0.06 -0.59 -3.08
CA ILE A 27 -0.14 -2.04 -2.90
C ILE A 27 -0.96 -2.62 -4.04
N SER A 28 -0.36 -3.52 -4.81
CA SER A 28 -1.07 -4.33 -5.79
C SER A 28 -1.26 -5.72 -5.19
N SER A 29 -2.50 -6.09 -4.85
CA SER A 29 -2.86 -7.43 -4.42
C SER A 29 -4.37 -7.67 -4.54
N GLY A 30 -4.82 -8.91 -4.38
CA GLY A 30 -6.26 -9.24 -4.32
C GLY A 30 -6.88 -8.92 -2.96
N LEU A 31 -8.22 -8.81 -2.89
CA LEU A 31 -8.98 -8.55 -1.65
C LEU A 31 -9.02 -9.77 -0.70
N HIS A 32 -8.87 -10.97 -1.24
CA HIS A 32 -9.25 -12.22 -0.56
C HIS A 32 -8.14 -13.27 -0.51
N ASN A 33 -6.88 -12.89 -0.74
CA ASN A 33 -5.82 -13.90 -0.84
C ASN A 33 -5.45 -14.59 0.50
N LYS A 34 -6.01 -14.24 1.69
CA LYS A 34 -5.64 -14.87 3.00
C LYS A 34 -6.44 -14.45 4.25
N HIS A 35 -7.76 -14.63 4.25
CA HIS A 35 -8.39 -15.02 5.50
C HIS A 35 -8.89 -16.47 5.49
N THR A 36 -8.84 -17.14 4.34
CA THR A 36 -9.30 -18.52 4.16
C THR A 36 -8.17 -19.52 3.90
N SER A 37 -6.95 -19.09 3.52
CA SER A 37 -5.80 -20.00 3.55
C SER A 37 -5.28 -20.07 4.99
N GLU A 38 -5.18 -21.28 5.54
CA GLU A 38 -4.58 -21.51 6.86
C GLU A 38 -3.14 -20.99 6.93
N ASN A 39 -2.48 -20.82 5.77
CA ASN A 39 -1.13 -20.33 5.68
C ASN A 39 -1.09 -18.81 5.62
N GLN A 40 -0.73 -18.19 6.76
CA GLN A 40 -0.42 -16.76 6.89
C GLN A 40 0.76 -16.30 6.00
N HIS A 41 1.39 -17.20 5.24
CA HIS A 41 2.43 -16.89 4.27
C HIS A 41 1.88 -16.40 2.91
N ASP A 42 0.64 -16.74 2.51
CA ASP A 42 0.21 -16.55 1.10
C ASP A 42 -0.62 -15.28 0.68
N ALA A 43 -1.46 -14.60 1.49
CA ALA A 43 -1.87 -13.19 1.20
C ALA A 43 -0.78 -12.17 1.37
N HIS A 44 -0.96 -11.22 0.51
CA HIS A 44 -0.45 -9.92 0.74
C HIS A 44 -1.57 -8.90 0.54
N PRO A 45 -1.53 -7.77 1.28
CA PRO A 45 -0.49 -7.39 2.23
C PRO A 45 -0.53 -8.17 3.56
N HIS A 46 0.63 -8.32 4.21
CA HIS A 46 0.68 -8.82 5.58
C HIS A 46 0.21 -7.74 6.56
N ASP A 47 -0.48 -8.12 7.64
CA ASP A 47 -0.89 -7.20 8.71
C ASP A 47 0.30 -6.44 9.30
N ALA A 48 1.44 -7.12 9.47
CA ALA A 48 2.68 -6.47 9.90
C ALA A 48 3.13 -5.34 8.95
N THR A 49 2.93 -5.51 7.64
CA THR A 49 3.20 -4.46 6.65
C THR A 49 2.21 -3.32 6.80
N LEU A 50 0.91 -3.62 6.86
CA LEU A 50 -0.14 -2.62 7.03
C LEU A 50 0.07 -1.78 8.30
N LYS A 51 0.37 -2.44 9.42
CA LYS A 51 0.68 -1.78 10.69
C LYS A 51 1.89 -0.85 10.58
N ARG A 52 2.98 -1.27 9.95
CA ARG A 52 4.17 -0.40 9.78
C ARG A 52 3.87 0.85 8.97
N LEU A 53 3.06 0.72 7.92
CA LEU A 53 2.64 1.84 7.08
C LEU A 53 1.74 2.79 7.90
N TYR A 54 0.81 2.24 8.69
CA TYR A 54 -0.05 3.03 9.58
C TYR A 54 0.74 3.78 10.66
N ASP A 55 1.66 3.10 11.35
CA ASP A 55 2.47 3.67 12.43
C ASP A 55 3.37 4.82 11.93
N ARG A 56 3.74 4.81 10.64
CA ARG A 56 4.55 5.84 9.97
C ARG A 56 3.73 6.92 9.26
N ASP A 57 2.40 6.90 9.41
CA ASP A 57 1.48 7.82 8.70
C ASP A 57 1.61 7.81 7.16
N ILE A 58 2.03 6.67 6.59
CA ILE A 58 2.19 6.52 5.15
C ILE A 58 0.81 6.30 4.53
N GLY A 59 0.44 7.13 3.54
CA GLY A 59 -0.79 6.97 2.79
C GLY A 59 -0.77 5.72 1.92
N VAL A 60 -1.91 5.02 1.80
CA VAL A 60 -2.01 3.78 1.03
C VAL A 60 -3.02 3.91 -0.10
N TYR A 61 -2.60 3.53 -1.31
CA TYR A 61 -3.50 3.14 -2.39
C TYR A 61 -3.42 1.64 -2.60
N TRP A 62 -4.57 0.99 -2.66
CA TRP A 62 -4.65 -0.47 -2.72
C TRP A 62 -5.67 -0.92 -3.75
N THR A 63 -5.25 -1.77 -4.68
CA THR A 63 -6.02 -2.17 -5.86
C THR A 63 -7.41 -2.74 -5.57
N PRO A 64 -7.67 -3.52 -4.49
CA PRO A 64 -9.01 -3.99 -4.17
C PRO A 64 -10.03 -2.88 -3.86
N GLY A 65 -9.59 -1.84 -3.15
CA GLY A 65 -10.48 -0.74 -2.75
C GLY A 65 -10.50 0.43 -3.73
N HIS A 66 -9.47 0.55 -4.57
CA HIS A 66 -9.27 1.72 -5.44
C HIS A 66 -9.27 1.37 -6.94
N GLY A 67 -9.34 0.09 -7.30
CA GLY A 67 -9.30 -0.37 -8.68
C GLY A 67 -7.95 -0.11 -9.35
N THR A 68 -7.97 0.15 -10.65
CA THR A 68 -6.77 0.47 -11.43
C THR A 68 -6.19 1.81 -10.99
N LEU A 69 -4.91 1.78 -10.61
CA LEU A 69 -4.17 2.98 -10.19
C LEU A 69 -3.32 3.48 -11.36
N ARG A 70 -3.44 4.77 -11.67
CA ARG A 70 -2.56 5.47 -12.62
C ARG A 70 -1.82 6.58 -11.88
N THR A 71 -0.50 6.55 -11.95
CA THR A 71 0.35 7.63 -11.45
C THR A 71 0.96 8.39 -12.63
N ASP A 72 1.06 9.71 -12.48
CA ASP A 72 1.80 10.55 -13.40
C ASP A 72 3.13 10.91 -12.74
N LEU A 73 4.23 10.37 -13.27
CA LEU A 73 5.58 10.66 -12.78
C LEU A 73 6.13 11.98 -13.33
N THR A 74 5.38 12.67 -14.19
CA THR A 74 5.80 13.86 -14.91
C THR A 74 5.25 15.17 -14.33
N GLN A 75 4.59 15.14 -13.16
CA GLN A 75 4.04 16.36 -12.58
C GLN A 75 5.05 17.22 -11.82
N ARG A 76 5.69 18.13 -12.57
CA ARG A 76 5.66 19.55 -12.22
C ARG A 76 4.83 20.29 -13.26
N ARG A 77 3.52 20.42 -13.04
CA ARG A 77 2.68 21.38 -13.78
C ARG A 77 1.76 22.11 -12.81
N PRO A 78 2.06 23.38 -12.48
CA PRO A 78 1.09 24.24 -11.81
C PRO A 78 -0.19 24.31 -12.66
N GLY A 79 -1.35 23.99 -12.06
CA GLY A 79 -2.65 24.31 -12.66
C GLY A 79 -3.45 23.18 -13.33
N GLN A 80 -3.05 21.91 -13.27
CA GLN A 80 -3.93 20.82 -13.72
C GLN A 80 -4.71 20.19 -12.56
N ASN A 81 -6.03 20.43 -12.54
CA ASN A 81 -7.00 19.73 -11.69
C ASN A 81 -7.15 18.27 -12.14
N GLN A 82 -6.24 17.39 -11.72
CA GLN A 82 -6.57 15.98 -11.62
C GLN A 82 -7.34 15.79 -10.32
N ARG A 83 -8.54 15.17 -10.39
CA ARG A 83 -9.24 14.74 -9.17
C ARG A 83 -8.32 13.77 -8.44
N PRO A 84 -7.79 14.11 -7.25
CA PRO A 84 -6.95 13.19 -6.53
C PRO A 84 -7.81 11.97 -6.17
N ILE A 85 -7.33 10.78 -6.51
CA ILE A 85 -7.82 9.57 -5.85
C ILE A 85 -7.55 9.82 -4.36
N SER A 86 -8.52 9.68 -3.48
CA SER A 86 -8.30 9.99 -2.07
C SER A 86 -7.36 8.95 -1.47
N LYS A 87 -6.13 9.34 -1.08
CA LYS A 87 -5.27 8.50 -0.23
C LYS A 87 -5.99 8.20 1.08
N ARG A 88 -5.90 6.96 1.55
CA ARG A 88 -6.42 6.56 2.86
C ARG A 88 -5.25 6.10 3.72
N ARG A 89 -5.36 6.26 5.03
CA ARG A 89 -4.42 5.60 5.94
C ARG A 89 -4.49 4.09 5.74
N ALA A 90 -3.36 3.41 5.87
CA ALA A 90 -3.36 1.95 5.89
C ALA A 90 -4.35 1.47 6.98
N PRO A 91 -5.25 0.52 6.70
CA PRO A 91 -6.02 -0.08 7.77
C PRO A 91 -5.08 -0.92 8.66
N LEU A 92 -5.32 -0.99 9.97
CA LEU A 92 -4.47 -1.78 10.89
C LEU A 92 -4.50 -3.29 10.57
N THR A 93 -5.60 -3.74 9.95
CA THR A 93 -5.86 -5.11 9.51
C THR A 93 -6.65 -5.07 8.19
N TRP A 94 -6.94 -6.22 7.60
CA TRP A 94 -7.81 -6.31 6.43
C TRP A 94 -9.20 -5.70 6.71
N PRO A 95 -9.80 -4.97 5.73
CA PRO A 95 -11.22 -4.65 5.76
C PRO A 95 -12.01 -5.97 5.71
N ARG A 96 -13.05 -6.07 6.55
CA ARG A 96 -14.02 -7.17 6.50
C ARG A 96 -15.01 -6.98 5.37
#